data_AF-A0A436RGC6-F1
#
_entry.id   AF-A0A436RGC6-F1
#
_cell.length_a   1.000
_cell.length_b   1.000
_cell.length_c   1.000
_cell.angle_alpha   90.00
_cell.angle_beta   90.00
_cell.angle_gamma   90.00
#
_symmetry.space_group_name_H-M   'P 1'
#
loop_
_entity.id
_entity.type
_entity.pdbx_description
1 polymer ?
#
loop_
_entity_poly.entity_id
_entity_poly.type
_entity_poly.pdbx_seq_one_letter_code
_entity_poly.pdbx_strand_id
1 'polypeptide(L)'
;LFIPISTAAYVGLPPQKTDQASSLINVARNIGGSIGVSLSNTVIVQNAQMHQSVLVSHTAQSSDTYQQTLRQVTDHFVAEGSPLVEARQQAVGWIGQEIGRQASLLAYVDVFFYCAIATAVLVPFALLLRPPKSAPAKR
;
A
#
# COMPACT_ATOMS: atom_id res chain seq x y z
N LEU A 1 -14.39 7.20 -14.49
CA LEU A 1 -12.98 7.48 -14.83
C LEU A 1 -12.46 6.77 -16.10
N PHE A 2 -13.11 5.71 -16.61
CA PHE A 2 -12.59 4.92 -17.74
C PHE A 2 -13.02 5.35 -19.15
N ILE A 3 -14.14 6.06 -19.31
CA ILE A 3 -14.72 6.35 -20.63
C ILE A 3 -13.81 7.24 -21.49
N PRO A 4 -13.19 8.34 -20.99
CA PRO A 4 -12.37 9.23 -21.81
C PRO A 4 -11.07 8.59 -22.31
N ILE A 5 -10.40 7.81 -21.46
CA ILE A 5 -9.15 7.14 -21.80
C ILE A 5 -9.41 6.04 -22.83
N SER A 6 -10.46 5.24 -22.64
CA SER A 6 -10.85 4.23 -23.61
C SER A 6 -11.26 4.87 -24.93
N THR A 7 -12.07 5.94 -24.94
CA THR A 7 -12.44 6.62 -26.19
C THR A 7 -11.24 7.26 -26.90
N ALA A 8 -10.29 7.87 -26.17
CA ALA A 8 -9.06 8.40 -26.74
C ALA A 8 -8.19 7.32 -27.40
N ALA A 9 -8.11 6.12 -26.82
CA ALA A 9 -7.31 5.02 -27.35
C ALA A 9 -7.87 4.40 -28.65
N TYR A 10 -9.16 4.59 -28.95
CA TYR A 10 -9.80 4.08 -30.18
C TYR A 10 -9.94 5.14 -31.29
N VAL A 11 -9.53 6.37 -31.05
CA VAL A 11 -9.67 7.45 -32.04
C VAL A 11 -8.71 7.24 -33.22
N GLY A 12 -9.25 7.20 -34.44
CA GLY A 12 -8.49 7.02 -35.67
C GLY A 12 -8.21 5.57 -36.06
N LEU A 13 -8.67 4.59 -35.27
CA LEU A 13 -8.55 3.18 -35.57
C LEU A 13 -9.67 2.71 -36.52
N PRO A 14 -9.35 1.98 -37.61
CA PRO A 14 -10.36 1.32 -38.44
C PRO A 14 -11.19 0.35 -37.59
N PRO A 15 -12.51 0.18 -37.85
CA PRO A 15 -13.37 -0.72 -37.10
C PRO A 15 -12.81 -2.14 -36.96
N GLN A 16 -12.11 -2.65 -37.98
CA GLN A 16 -11.48 -3.98 -37.97
C GLN A 16 -10.29 -4.12 -37.01
N LYS A 17 -9.71 -3.03 -36.48
CA LYS A 17 -8.57 -3.06 -35.55
C LYS A 17 -8.94 -2.77 -34.10
N THR A 18 -10.22 -2.51 -33.82
CA THR A 18 -10.75 -2.26 -32.48
C THR A 18 -10.48 -3.43 -31.54
N ASP A 19 -10.61 -4.67 -32.02
CA ASP A 19 -10.38 -5.89 -31.23
C ASP A 19 -8.92 -6.02 -30.78
N GLN A 20 -7.98 -5.66 -31.66
CA GLN A 20 -6.54 -5.66 -31.35
C GLN A 20 -6.15 -4.52 -30.37
N ALA A 21 -6.78 -3.35 -30.51
CA ALA A 21 -6.56 -2.26 -29.56
C ALA A 21 -7.13 -2.59 -28.17
N SER A 22 -8.28 -3.24 -28.09
CA SER A 22 -8.89 -3.70 -26.83
C SER A 22 -8.03 -4.72 -26.11
N SER A 23 -7.50 -5.71 -26.84
CA SER A 23 -6.63 -6.72 -26.26
C SER A 23 -5.32 -6.11 -25.73
N LEU A 24 -4.72 -5.15 -26.46
CA LEU A 24 -3.52 -4.45 -26.02
C LEU A 24 -3.75 -3.61 -24.77
N ILE A 25 -4.86 -2.86 -24.69
CA ILE A 25 -5.22 -2.08 -23.48
C ILE A 25 -5.39 -3.01 -22.28
N ASN A 26 -6.03 -4.17 -22.47
CA ASN A 26 -6.21 -5.12 -21.38
C ASN A 26 -4.88 -5.72 -20.89
N VAL A 27 -3.99 -6.08 -21.81
CA VAL A 27 -2.64 -6.56 -21.49
C VAL A 27 -1.85 -5.48 -20.76
N ALA A 28 -1.85 -4.24 -21.26
CA ALA A 28 -1.18 -3.10 -20.62
C ALA A 28 -1.71 -2.87 -19.20
N ARG A 29 -3.03 -2.96 -18.99
CA ARG A 29 -3.65 -2.83 -17.66
C ARG A 29 -3.23 -3.95 -16.72
N ASN A 30 -3.24 -5.20 -17.16
CA ASN A 30 -2.88 -6.34 -16.33
C ASN A 30 -1.39 -6.32 -15.96
N ILE A 31 -0.51 -6.02 -16.92
CA ILE A 31 0.93 -5.87 -16.66
C ILE A 31 1.17 -4.70 -15.71
N GLY A 32 0.57 -3.54 -15.97
CA GLY A 32 0.69 -2.37 -15.10
C GLY A 32 0.18 -2.63 -13.69
N GLY A 33 -0.94 -3.34 -13.55
CA GLY A 33 -1.49 -3.77 -12.27
C GLY A 33 -0.52 -4.68 -11.50
N SER A 34 0.02 -5.71 -12.15
CA SER A 34 0.97 -6.63 -11.52
C SER A 34 2.27 -5.94 -11.11
N ILE A 35 2.81 -5.04 -11.94
CA ILE A 35 4.00 -4.24 -11.61
C ILE A 35 3.70 -3.33 -10.42
N GLY A 36 2.54 -2.65 -10.43
CA GLY A 36 2.12 -1.78 -9.34
C GLY A 36 1.99 -2.51 -8.01
N VAL A 37 1.39 -3.70 -8.00
CA VAL A 37 1.26 -4.55 -6.81
C VAL A 37 2.63 -5.03 -6.33
N SER A 38 3.49 -5.51 -7.24
CA SER A 38 4.82 -5.99 -6.89
C SER A 38 5.68 -4.90 -6.26
N LEU A 39 5.73 -3.71 -6.88
CA LEU A 39 6.46 -2.56 -6.34
C LEU A 39 5.89 -2.12 -4.99
N SER A 40 4.56 -2.03 -4.87
CA SER A 40 3.89 -1.67 -3.61
C SER A 40 4.27 -2.64 -2.50
N ASN A 41 4.28 -3.94 -2.77
CA ASN A 41 4.65 -4.95 -1.79
C ASN A 41 6.13 -4.83 -1.37
N THR A 42 7.03 -4.60 -2.33
CA THR A 42 8.45 -4.36 -2.03
C THR A 42 8.64 -3.12 -1.15
N VAL A 43 7.95 -2.02 -1.44
CA VAL A 43 8.02 -0.79 -0.63
C VAL A 43 7.46 -1.01 0.77
N ILE A 44 6.33 -1.72 0.92
CA ILE A 44 5.76 -2.06 2.23
C ILE A 44 6.79 -2.78 3.09
N VAL A 45 7.46 -3.82 2.55
CA VAL A 45 8.44 -4.60 3.31
C VAL A 45 9.62 -3.73 3.75
N GLN A 46 10.16 -2.91 2.86
CA GLN A 46 11.29 -2.03 3.18
C GLN A 46 10.91 -0.96 4.22
N ASN A 47 9.77 -0.29 4.02
CA ASN A 47 9.31 0.75 4.93
C ASN A 47 8.92 0.16 6.29
N ALA A 48 8.29 -1.02 6.35
CA ALA A 48 7.95 -1.67 7.61
C ALA A 48 9.21 -1.97 8.43
N GLN A 49 10.28 -2.43 7.78
CA GLN A 49 11.55 -2.65 8.47
C GLN A 49 12.18 -1.35 8.98
N MET A 50 12.10 -0.27 8.20
CA MET A 50 12.55 1.07 8.63
C MET A 50 11.75 1.55 9.85
N HIS A 51 10.42 1.52 9.76
CA HIS A 51 9.53 1.94 10.85
C HIS A 51 9.73 1.09 12.10
N GLN A 52 9.92 -0.22 11.95
CA GLN A 52 10.22 -1.10 13.07
C GLN A 52 11.52 -0.69 13.79
N SER A 53 12.58 -0.37 13.04
CA SER A 53 13.84 0.10 13.61
C SER A 53 13.67 1.40 14.40
N VAL A 54 12.87 2.34 13.86
CA VAL A 54 12.55 3.61 14.52
C VAL A 54 11.68 3.39 15.76
N LEU A 55 10.64 2.56 15.69
CA LEU A 55 9.79 2.27 16.85
C LEU A 55 10.59 1.61 17.97
N VAL A 56 11.46 0.64 17.65
CA VAL A 56 12.32 0.00 18.64
C VAL A 56 13.29 1.00 19.27
N SER A 57 13.86 1.92 18.49
CA SER A 57 14.77 2.95 19.04
C SER A 57 14.07 3.95 19.97
N HIS A 58 12.80 4.26 19.71
CA HIS A 58 11.96 5.06 20.61
C HIS A 58 11.42 4.28 21.82
N THR A 59 11.31 2.95 21.70
CA THR A 59 10.88 2.07 22.79
C THR A 59 12.09 1.67 23.63
N ALA A 60 12.70 2.64 24.31
CA ALA A 60 13.76 2.33 25.25
C ALA A 60 13.23 1.39 26.34
N GLN A 61 13.87 0.24 26.54
CA GLN A 61 13.50 -0.69 27.62
C GLN A 61 13.61 -0.06 29.01
N SER A 62 14.36 1.05 29.13
CA SER A 62 14.47 1.88 30.33
C SER A 62 13.36 2.91 30.49
N SER A 63 12.48 3.10 29.50
CA SER A 63 11.37 4.05 29.62
C SER A 63 10.34 3.54 30.63
N ASP A 64 9.85 4.45 31.46
CA ASP A 64 8.81 4.13 32.45
C ASP A 64 7.55 3.59 31.77
N THR A 65 7.20 4.12 30.60
CA THR A 65 6.08 3.64 29.78
C THR A 65 6.26 2.18 29.38
N TYR A 66 7.43 1.78 28.87
CA TYR A 66 7.68 0.38 28.51
C TYR A 66 7.59 -0.55 29.73
N GLN A 67 8.18 -0.15 30.87
CA GLN A 67 8.14 -0.93 32.10
C GLN A 67 6.73 -1.04 32.70
N GLN A 68 5.90 -0.01 32.55
CA GLN A 68 4.49 -0.05 32.95
C GLN A 68 3.69 -0.99 32.05
N THR A 69 3.81 -0.87 30.73
CA THR A 69 3.16 -1.76 29.76
C THR A 69 3.59 -3.21 29.96
N LEU A 70 4.89 -3.46 30.14
CA LEU A 70 5.42 -4.79 30.39
C LEU A 70 4.81 -5.41 31.64
N ARG A 71 4.69 -4.65 32.74
CA ARG A 71 4.05 -5.12 33.98
C ARG A 71 2.57 -5.42 33.75
N GLN A 72 1.81 -4.50 33.16
CA GLN A 72 0.38 -4.70 32.90
C GLN A 72 0.10 -5.95 32.05
N VAL A 73 0.88 -6.15 30.98
CA VAL A 73 0.73 -7.33 30.11
C VAL A 73 1.21 -8.60 30.81
N THR A 74 2.27 -8.53 31.63
CA THR A 74 2.70 -9.68 32.44
C THR A 74 1.62 -10.07 33.45
N ASP A 75 1.03 -9.11 34.15
CA ASP A 75 -0.04 -9.35 35.12
C ASP A 75 -1.27 -9.97 34.45
N HIS A 76 -1.58 -9.57 33.22
CA HIS A 76 -2.62 -10.19 32.40
C HIS A 76 -2.34 -11.68 32.12
N PHE A 77 -1.13 -12.03 31.64
CA PHE A 77 -0.78 -13.43 31.39
C PHE A 77 -0.68 -14.28 32.67
N VAL A 78 -0.29 -13.67 33.79
CA VAL A 78 -0.34 -14.33 35.11
C VAL A 78 -1.80 -14.59 35.51
N ALA A 79 -2.70 -13.65 35.28
CA ALA A 79 -4.13 -13.84 35.54
C ALA A 79 -4.77 -14.93 34.66
N GLU A 80 -4.24 -15.14 33.44
CA GLU A 80 -4.61 -16.26 32.56
C GLU A 80 -4.01 -17.61 32.99
N GLY A 81 -3.14 -17.63 34.00
CA GLY A 81 -2.60 -18.85 34.60
C GLY A 81 -1.15 -19.18 34.21
N SER A 82 -0.46 -18.30 33.48
CA SER A 82 0.95 -18.51 33.14
C SER A 82 1.87 -18.26 34.36
N PRO A 83 2.91 -19.09 34.59
CA PRO A 83 3.95 -18.80 35.57
C PRO A 83 4.62 -17.45 35.30
N LEU A 84 4.98 -16.70 36.35
CA LEU A 84 5.50 -15.33 36.23
C LEU A 84 6.65 -15.18 35.21
N VAL A 85 7.56 -16.16 35.16
CA VAL A 85 8.70 -16.13 34.23
C VAL A 85 8.24 -16.28 32.78
N GLU A 86 7.29 -17.18 32.51
CA GLU A 86 6.71 -17.41 31.19
C GLU A 86 5.82 -16.24 30.77
N ALA A 87 4.98 -15.74 31.68
CA ALA A 87 4.12 -14.57 31.47
C ALA A 87 4.94 -13.34 31.04
N ARG A 88 6.11 -13.13 31.65
CA ARG A 88 7.01 -12.03 31.27
C ARG A 88 7.59 -12.21 29.87
N GLN A 89 7.97 -13.44 29.49
CA GLN A 89 8.46 -13.73 28.13
C GLN A 89 7.35 -13.53 27.09
N GLN A 90 6.13 -14.01 27.39
CA GLN A 90 4.95 -13.80 26.55
C GLN A 90 4.64 -12.30 26.38
N ALA A 91 4.72 -11.52 27.46
CA ALA A 91 4.52 -10.07 27.41
C ALA A 91 5.54 -9.36 26.51
N VAL A 92 6.82 -9.72 26.57
CA VAL A 92 7.84 -9.18 25.67
C VAL A 92 7.56 -9.57 24.21
N GLY A 93 7.19 -10.83 23.97
CA GLY A 93 6.81 -11.30 22.64
C GLY A 93 5.61 -10.55 22.07
N TRP A 94 4.60 -10.31 22.90
CA TRP A 94 3.41 -9.55 22.54
C TRP A 94 3.74 -8.09 22.18
N ILE A 95 4.58 -7.41 22.98
CA ILE A 95 5.03 -6.05 22.67
C ILE A 95 5.79 -6.02 21.33
N GLY A 96 6.66 -7.01 21.09
CA GLY A 96 7.37 -7.13 19.81
C GLY A 96 6.44 -7.30 18.60
N GLN A 97 5.38 -8.10 18.75
CA GLN A 97 4.35 -8.25 17.71
C GLN A 97 3.59 -6.95 17.46
N GLU A 98 3.25 -6.22 18.52
CA GLU A 98 2.54 -4.94 18.40
C GLU A 98 3.40 -3.88 17.69
N ILE A 99 4.70 -3.82 17.99
CA ILE A 99 5.65 -2.97 17.25
C ILE A 99 5.67 -3.35 15.77
N GLY A 100 5.74 -4.64 15.43
CA GLY A 100 5.71 -5.11 14.04
C GLY A 100 4.40 -4.75 13.32
N ARG A 101 3.27 -4.84 14.03
CA ARG A 101 1.95 -4.46 13.51
C ARG A 101 1.87 -2.96 13.22
N GLN A 102 2.34 -2.13 14.14
CA GLN A 102 2.36 -0.67 13.96
C GLN A 102 3.30 -0.24 12.83
N ALA A 103 4.49 -0.84 12.76
CA ALA A 103 5.43 -0.59 11.68
C ALA A 103 4.86 -0.94 10.30
N SER A 104 4.15 -2.09 10.20
CA SER A 104 3.46 -2.48 8.98
C SER A 104 2.34 -1.51 8.61
N LEU A 105 1.56 -1.06 9.59
CA LEU A 105 0.50 -0.07 9.37
C LEU A 105 1.05 1.24 8.83
N LEU A 106 2.14 1.76 9.39
CA LEU A 106 2.82 2.95 8.89
C LEU A 106 3.30 2.76 7.45
N ALA A 107 3.89 1.60 7.13
CA ALA A 107 4.31 1.29 5.77
C ALA A 107 3.15 1.25 4.76
N TYR A 108 1.98 0.73 5.15
CA TYR A 108 0.78 0.79 4.31
C TYR A 108 0.30 2.22 4.07
N VAL A 109 0.36 3.08 5.09
CA VAL A 109 0.01 4.50 4.96
C VAL A 109 0.94 5.19 3.97
N ASP A 110 2.25 4.93 4.03
CA ASP A 110 3.22 5.50 3.09
C ASP A 110 2.92 5.10 1.65
N VAL A 111 2.64 3.82 1.40
CA VAL A 111 2.31 3.34 0.04
C VAL A 111 1.00 3.93 -0.45
N PHE A 112 -0.01 4.07 0.41
CA PHE A 112 -1.25 4.75 0.04
C PHE A 112 -0.98 6.20 -0.36
N PHE A 113 -0.11 6.90 0.38
CA PHE A 113 0.30 8.26 0.05
C PHE A 113 1.06 8.34 -1.29
N TYR A 114 1.93 7.38 -1.59
CA TYR A 114 2.61 7.28 -2.89
C TYR A 114 1.61 7.07 -4.03
N CYS A 115 0.62 6.19 -3.86
CA CYS A 115 -0.46 6.02 -4.83
C CYS A 115 -1.31 7.28 -5.01
N ALA A 116 -1.57 8.02 -3.92
CA ALA A 116 -2.30 9.28 -3.96
C ALA A 116 -1.52 10.35 -4.76
N ILE A 117 -0.21 10.48 -4.53
CA ILE A 117 0.67 11.38 -5.30
C ILE A 117 0.69 10.97 -6.77
N ALA A 118 0.92 9.68 -7.07
CA ALA A 118 0.95 9.19 -8.44
C ALA A 118 -0.36 9.51 -9.18
N THR A 119 -1.51 9.30 -8.52
CA THR A 119 -2.82 9.64 -9.06
C THR A 119 -2.99 11.14 -9.23
N ALA A 120 -2.60 11.95 -8.25
CA ALA A 120 -2.67 13.40 -8.30
C ALA A 120 -1.84 13.99 -9.45
N VAL A 121 -0.69 13.38 -9.77
CA VAL A 121 0.12 13.76 -10.94
C VAL A 121 -0.54 13.33 -12.25
N LEU A 122 -1.19 12.17 -12.31
CA LEU A 122 -1.87 11.69 -13.53
C LEU A 122 -3.11 12.51 -13.90
N VAL A 123 -3.81 13.09 -12.92
CA VAL A 123 -5.01 13.92 -13.16
C VAL A 123 -4.75 15.10 -14.12
N PRO A 124 -3.78 16.00 -13.90
CA PRO A 124 -3.51 17.10 -14.83
C PRO A 124 -3.03 16.60 -16.21
N PHE A 125 -2.27 15.50 -16.29
CA PHE A 125 -1.92 14.89 -17.59
C PHE A 125 -3.16 14.41 -18.35
N ALA A 126 -4.13 13.82 -17.66
CA ALA A 126 -5.40 13.42 -18.24
C ALA A 126 -6.23 14.61 -18.71
N LEU A 127 -6.19 15.74 -18.00
CA LEU A 127 -6.88 16.97 -18.40
C LEU A 127 -6.19 17.71 -19.57
N LEU A 128 -4.86 17.59 -19.69
CA LEU A 128 -4.08 18.13 -20.81
C LEU A 128 -4.29 17.35 -22.12
N LEU A 129 -4.71 16.07 -22.03
CA LEU A 129 -5.10 15.28 -23.18
C LEU A 129 -6.39 15.84 -23.78
N ARG A 130 -6.22 16.67 -24.81
CA ARG A 130 -7.29 17.31 -25.59
C ARG A 130 -8.27 16.24 -26.11
N PRO A 131 -9.59 16.39 -25.94
CA PRO A 131 -10.55 15.48 -26.57
C PRO A 131 -10.37 15.55 -28.09
N PRO A 132 -10.24 14.42 -28.79
CA PRO A 132 -10.01 14.43 -30.22
C PRO A 132 -11.22 14.97 -30.97
N LYS A 133 -10.95 15.79 -32.00
CA LYS A 133 -11.95 16.24 -32.97
C LYS A 133 -12.59 15.01 -33.61
N SER A 134 -13.89 14.83 -33.39
CA SER A 134 -14.72 13.85 -34.10
C SER A 134 -14.50 14.02 -35.60
N ALA A 135 -13.79 13.08 -36.24
CA ALA A 135 -13.68 13.07 -37.70
C ALA A 135 -15.07 12.76 -38.28
N PRO A 136 -15.58 13.55 -39.24
CA PRO A 136 -16.92 13.36 -39.78
C PRO A 136 -17.02 11.99 -40.46
N ALA A 137 -18.07 11.25 -40.12
CA ALA A 137 -18.39 9.97 -40.72
C ALA A 137 -18.52 10.13 -42.25
N LYS A 138 -17.64 9.46 -42.99
CA LYS A 138 -17.73 9.39 -44.45
C LYS A 138 -18.88 8.45 -44.78
N ARG A 139 -19.99 9.02 -45.24
CA ARG A 139 -21.15 8.31 -45.81
C ARG A 139 -20.76 7.50 -47.05
#